data_AF-A0A3B9AFJ4-F1
#
_entry.id   AF-A0A3B9AFJ4-F1
#
_cell.length_a   1.000
_cell.length_b   1.000
_cell.length_c   1.000
_cell.angle_alpha   90.00
_cell.angle_beta   90.00
_cell.angle_gamma   90.00
#
_symmetry.space_group_name_H-M   'P 1'
#
loop_
_entity.id
_entity.type
_entity.pdbx_description
1 polymer ?
#
loop_
_entity_poly.entity_id
_entity_poly.type
_entity_poly.pdbx_seq_one_letter_code
_entity_poly.pdbx_strand_id
1 'polypeptide(L)' 'ARKHVSFGFGIHRCMGNRLAEMQLRVVWEEILKRFDNVEVVGEPLRTPSNFVRGYSHLPVRVTRK' A
#
# COMPACT_ATOMS: atom_id res chain seq x y z
N ALA A 1 -3.53 -15.46 -1.60
CA ALA A 1 -3.18 -14.24 -0.83
C ALA A 1 -3.13 -14.42 0.69
N ARG A 2 -4.05 -15.12 1.39
CA ARG A 2 -4.10 -15.17 2.88
C ARG A 2 -2.93 -15.86 3.62
N LYS A 3 -1.90 -16.36 2.92
CA LYS A 3 -0.76 -17.09 3.51
C LYS A 3 0.56 -16.31 3.48
N HIS A 4 0.53 -14.99 3.27
CA HIS A 4 1.73 -14.16 3.34
C HIS A 4 2.19 -13.94 4.80
N VAL A 5 3.47 -13.63 4.99
CA VAL A 5 4.08 -13.44 6.32
C VAL A 5 4.37 -11.97 6.67
N SER A 6 3.89 -11.01 5.87
CA SER A 6 4.09 -9.56 6.11
C SER A 6 3.57 -9.08 7.47
N PHE A 7 2.58 -9.76 8.06
CA PHE A 7 2.06 -9.47 9.39
C PHE A 7 2.66 -10.35 10.50
N GLY A 8 3.70 -11.13 10.18
CA GLY A 8 4.25 -12.15 11.08
C GLY A 8 3.30 -13.32 11.31
N PHE A 9 3.66 -14.18 12.26
CA PHE A 9 2.93 -15.37 12.68
C PHE A 9 3.15 -15.62 14.18
N GLY A 10 2.32 -16.47 14.79
CA GLY A 10 2.41 -16.81 16.22
C GLY A 10 1.92 -15.69 17.14
N ILE A 11 2.42 -15.67 18.37
CA ILE A 11 1.94 -14.78 19.45
C ILE A 11 2.20 -13.29 19.20
N HIS A 12 3.14 -12.95 18.30
CA HIS A 12 3.46 -11.58 17.90
C HIS A 12 2.89 -11.21 16.53
N ARG A 13 1.96 -12.01 15.98
CA ARG A 13 1.27 -11.65 14.75
C ARG A 13 0.62 -10.28 14.90
N CYS A 14 0.79 -9.43 13.89
CA CYS A 14 0.38 -8.03 13.92
C CYS A 14 -1.07 -7.86 14.38
N MET A 15 -1.24 -7.26 15.56
CA MET A 15 -2.53 -6.94 16.15
C MET A 15 -3.36 -6.02 15.24
N GLY A 16 -2.69 -5.15 14.48
CA GLY A 16 -3.31 -4.19 13.57
C GLY A 16 -3.66 -4.73 12.17
N ASN A 17 -3.51 -6.04 11.89
CA ASN A 17 -3.66 -6.55 10.52
C ASN A 17 -5.03 -6.25 9.91
N ARG A 18 -6.11 -6.33 10.71
CA ARG A 18 -7.47 -6.04 10.23
C ARG A 18 -7.70 -4.56 9.97
N LEU A 19 -7.04 -3.68 10.73
CA LEU A 19 -7.09 -2.25 10.48
C LEU A 19 -6.38 -1.91 9.16
N ALA A 20 -5.18 -2.46 8.94
CA ALA A 20 -4.45 -2.29 7.69
C ALA A 20 -5.22 -2.81 6.46
N GLU A 21 -5.83 -4.00 6.59
CA GLU A 21 -6.71 -4.57 5.55
C GLU A 21 -7.91 -3.65 5.25
N MET A 22 -8.55 -3.10 6.29
CA MET A 22 -9.67 -2.16 6.14
C MET A 22 -9.23 -0.88 5.44
N GLN A 23 -8.12 -0.27 5.86
CA GLN A 23 -7.59 0.95 5.24
C GLN A 23 -7.26 0.73 3.76
N LEU A 24 -6.61 -0.38 3.42
CA LEU A 24 -6.31 -0.73 2.02
C LEU A 24 -7.59 -0.92 1.20
N ARG A 25 -8.59 -1.59 1.76
CA ARG A 25 -9.89 -1.77 1.09
C ARG A 25 -10.54 -0.42 0.79
N VAL A 26 -10.65 0.46 1.79
CA VAL A 26 -11.26 1.79 1.62
C VAL A 26 -10.49 2.60 0.58
N VAL A 27 -9.16 2.63 0.63
CA VAL A 27 -8.35 3.36 -0.36
C VAL A 27 -8.65 2.87 -1.78
N TRP A 28 -8.69 1.55 -2.01
CA TRP A 28 -8.98 1.00 -3.34
C TRP A 28 -10.42 1.25 -3.78
N GLU A 29 -11.40 1.08 -2.90
CA GLU A 29 -12.81 1.38 -3.19
C GLU A 29 -12.98 2.84 -3.63
N GLU A 30 -12.35 3.77 -2.91
CA GLU A 30 -12.48 5.19 -3.16
C GLU A 30 -11.68 5.66 -4.39
N ILE A 31 -10.53 5.04 -4.67
CA ILE A 31 -9.76 5.27 -5.91
C ILE A 31 -10.59 4.82 -7.12
N LEU A 32 -11.12 3.59 -7.10
CA LEU A 32 -11.91 3.02 -8.20
C LEU A 32 -13.19 3.81 -8.47
N LYS A 33 -13.74 4.52 -7.48
CA LYS A 33 -14.89 5.41 -7.68
C LYS A 33 -14.53 6.73 -8.36
N ARG A 34 -13.31 7.26 -8.17
CA ARG A 34 -12.95 8.65 -8.54
C ARG A 34 -12.02 8.76 -9.75
N PHE A 35 -11.23 7.73 -10.04
CA PHE A 35 -10.18 7.78 -11.05
C PHE A 35 -10.29 6.61 -12.01
N ASP A 36 -10.11 6.87 -13.30
CA ASP A 36 -9.99 5.84 -14.34
C ASP A 36 -8.60 5.23 -14.38
N ASN A 37 -7.58 6.01 -14.04
CA ASN A 37 -6.20 5.56 -14.05
C ASN A 37 -5.35 6.25 -12.97
N VAL A 38 -4.38 5.51 -12.45
CA VAL A 38 -3.31 6.00 -11.57
C VAL A 38 -1.99 5.50 -12.16
N GLU A 39 -1.27 6.39 -12.81
CA GLU A 39 -0.03 6.09 -13.53
C GLU A 39 1.18 6.53 -12.70
N VAL A 40 2.19 5.66 -12.56
CA VAL A 40 3.49 6.03 -12.01
C VAL A 40 4.34 6.60 -13.14
N VAL A 41 4.75 7.87 -13.03
CA VAL A 41 5.30 8.64 -14.15
C VAL A 41 6.80 8.94 -14.03
N GLY A 42 7.47 8.33 -13.05
CA GLY A 42 8.89 8.50 -12.81
C GLY A 42 9.42 7.43 -11.86
N GLU A 43 10.74 7.36 -11.74
CA GLU A 43 11.39 6.34 -10.92
C GLU A 43 11.08 6.55 -9.43
N PRO A 44 10.57 5.53 -8.72
CA PRO A 44 10.31 5.63 -7.29
C PRO A 44 11.61 5.74 -6.48
N LEU A 45 11.62 6.60 -5.46
CA LEU A 45 12.71 6.66 -4.49
C LEU A 45 12.36 5.78 -3.27
N ARG A 46 13.26 4.86 -2.94
CA ARG A 46 13.13 3.97 -1.77
C ARG A 46 13.66 4.63 -0.52
N THR A 47 13.04 4.31 0.62
CA THR A 47 13.58 4.66 1.93
C THR A 47 14.86 3.83 2.18
N PRO A 48 16.01 4.45 2.55
CA PRO A 48 17.23 3.71 2.85
C PRO A 48 17.11 3.04 4.22
N SER A 49 16.59 1.81 4.26
CA SER A 49 16.43 1.04 5.49
C SER A 49 16.62 -0.46 5.20
N ASN A 50 17.28 -1.15 6.13
CA ASN A 50 17.39 -2.60 6.13
C ASN A 50 16.13 -3.30 6.72
N PHE A 51 15.24 -2.54 7.35
CA PHE A 51 14.03 -3.05 8.00
C PHE A 51 12.76 -2.59 7.25
N VAL A 52 12.62 -1.28 7.03
CA VAL A 52 11.43 -0.69 6.38
C VAL A 52 11.55 -0.76 4.87
N ARG A 53 10.63 -1.48 4.22
CA ARG A 53 10.52 -1.53 2.75
C ARG A 53 9.54 -0.46 2.25
N GLY A 54 9.94 0.80 2.30
CA GLY A 54 9.11 1.96 1.96
C GLY A 54 9.53 2.69 0.68
N TYR A 55 8.69 3.63 0.26
CA TYR A 55 8.98 4.64 -0.76
C TYR A 55 8.96 6.02 -0.09
N SER A 56 10.00 6.82 -0.27
CA SER A 56 10.04 8.22 0.17
C SER A 56 9.48 9.17 -0.89
N HIS A 57 9.49 8.76 -2.16
CA HIS A 57 8.92 9.50 -3.26
C HIS A 57 8.34 8.53 -4.31
N LEU A 58 7.11 8.78 -4.75
CA LEU A 58 6.42 8.02 -5.81
C LEU A 58 5.63 8.99 -6.69
N PRO A 59 6.19 9.46 -7.82
CA PRO A 59 5.53 10.43 -8.67
C PRO A 59 4.37 9.76 -9.43
N VAL A 60 3.15 10.27 -9.25
CA VAL A 60 1.94 9.73 -9.87
C VAL A 60 1.15 10.79 -10.63
N ARG A 61 0.53 10.36 -11.74
CA ARG A 61 -0.51 11.11 -12.45
C ARG A 61 -1.82 10.36 -12.31
N VAL A 62 -2.89 11.07 -11.96
CA VAL A 62 -4.24 10.50 -11.85
C VAL A 62 -5.14 11.05 -12.95
N THR A 63 -5.92 10.17 -13.56
CA THR A 63 -6.95 10.55 -14.54
C THR A 63 -8.30 10.46 -13.84
N ARG A 64 -8.97 11.60 -13.67
CA ARG A 64 -10.30 11.65 -13.05
C ARG A 64 -11.35 11.07 -13.99
N LYS A 65 -12.33 10.40 -13.39
CA LYS A 65 -13.60 10.05 -14.05
C LYS A 65 -14.45 11.27 -14.34
#